data_AF-A0A4U8QE80-F1
#
_entry.id   AF-A0A4U8QE80-F1
#
_cell.length_a   1.000
_cell.length_b   1.000
_cell.length_c   1.000
_cell.angle_alpha   90.00
_cell.angle_beta   90.00
_cell.angle_gamma   90.00
#
_symmetry.space_group_name_H-M   'P 1'
#
loop_
_entity.id
_entity.type
_entity.pdbx_description
1 polymer ?
#
loop_
_entity_poly.entity_id
_entity_poly.type
_entity_poly.pdbx_seq_one_letter_code
_entity_poly.pdbx_strand_id
1 'polypeptide(L)'
;MEKVLNSVESYLENQTNGHFQWKVFAGFDGYVDLLVKPVRSGINDQKKYFETISEFGSYLKTKASKSCSIELQKITEKVGGNTIIFAEALAAFGISSKCVGAFGYPKVQEVFSNGNSNVEIVSITNPGHCTALEFQDGKVMLAENSDINELDYEVLISRIGEKKFSMYLEEADVLAFMNWSEMAGGTLIWKGILKNILPKVAEKKKKSVFIDISDCSRRSKEDIGEMLELVREFSSYFDVIMSLNRNEMETICNTMPEELQEADFEKMGEVIRNYCGIQYLVVHLLDGAYAFAGGEPYYIANKYVDKPLISTGGGDNFNAGLVYGIMMNMDIEQALATANATSGFYVVNGKSPAPDELKSYISQWKKEVRSHDKTSKERA
;
A
#
# COMPACT_ATOMS: atom_id res chain seq x y z
N MET A 1 8.66 9.55 -21.17
CA MET A 1 7.22 9.63 -20.82
C MET A 1 6.27 9.18 -21.93
N GLU A 2 6.06 9.93 -23.03
CA GLU A 2 5.00 9.59 -24.02
C GLU A 2 5.14 8.17 -24.59
N LYS A 3 6.36 7.74 -24.93
CA LYS A 3 6.65 6.38 -25.41
C LYS A 3 6.24 5.30 -24.40
N VAL A 4 6.49 5.53 -23.10
CA VAL A 4 6.11 4.62 -22.01
C VAL A 4 4.60 4.50 -21.94
N LEU A 5 3.88 5.64 -21.94
CA LEU A 5 2.42 5.65 -21.89
C LEU A 5 1.76 5.00 -23.11
N ASN A 6 2.33 5.17 -24.32
CA ASN A 6 1.88 4.46 -25.52
C ASN A 6 2.01 2.93 -25.35
N SER A 7 3.14 2.48 -24.77
CA SER A 7 3.40 1.06 -24.51
C SER A 7 2.38 0.49 -23.53
N VAL A 8 2.17 1.15 -22.38
CA VAL A 8 1.20 0.71 -21.37
C VAL A 8 -0.21 0.64 -21.93
N GLU A 9 -0.65 1.65 -22.70
CA GLU A 9 -1.96 1.62 -23.35
C GLU A 9 -2.10 0.42 -24.30
N SER A 10 -1.04 0.09 -25.05
CA SER A 10 -1.02 -1.06 -25.95
C SER A 10 -1.09 -2.39 -25.20
N TYR A 11 -0.44 -2.49 -24.04
CA TYR A 11 -0.61 -3.64 -23.15
C TYR A 11 -2.06 -3.76 -22.69
N LEU A 12 -2.66 -2.70 -22.15
CA LEU A 12 -4.05 -2.73 -21.68
C LEU A 12 -5.05 -3.10 -22.80
N GLU A 13 -4.81 -2.65 -24.02
CA GLU A 13 -5.62 -3.03 -25.19
C GLU A 13 -5.59 -4.52 -25.49
N ASN A 14 -4.40 -5.11 -25.53
CA ASN A 14 -4.23 -6.53 -25.85
C ASN A 14 -4.76 -7.46 -24.73
N GLN A 15 -4.90 -6.92 -23.52
CA GLN A 15 -5.32 -7.65 -22.32
C GLN A 15 -6.84 -7.79 -22.20
N THR A 16 -7.64 -6.90 -22.82
CA THR A 16 -9.11 -7.05 -22.85
C THR A 16 -9.60 -8.35 -23.52
N ASN A 17 -8.72 -9.07 -24.23
CA ASN A 17 -9.01 -10.35 -24.88
C ASN A 17 -8.34 -11.57 -24.21
N GLY A 18 -7.56 -11.40 -23.14
CA GLY A 18 -6.82 -12.46 -22.48
C GLY A 18 -7.33 -12.74 -21.06
N HIS A 19 -7.70 -13.99 -20.77
CA HIS A 19 -7.97 -14.42 -19.40
C HIS A 19 -6.65 -14.82 -18.72
N PHE A 20 -6.00 -13.89 -18.04
CA PHE A 20 -4.85 -14.21 -17.19
C PHE A 20 -5.34 -14.79 -15.86
N GLN A 21 -4.96 -16.03 -15.55
CA GLN A 21 -5.30 -16.70 -14.29
C GLN A 21 -4.19 -16.54 -13.25
N TRP A 22 -3.65 -15.33 -13.10
CA TRP A 22 -2.67 -15.10 -12.07
C TRP A 22 -3.33 -15.13 -10.69
N LYS A 23 -2.61 -15.71 -9.72
CA LYS A 23 -3.03 -15.78 -8.32
C LYS A 23 -2.08 -14.98 -7.44
N VAL A 24 -2.64 -14.14 -6.59
CA VAL A 24 -1.89 -13.38 -5.60
C VAL A 24 -2.22 -13.89 -4.20
N PHE A 25 -1.20 -14.00 -3.37
CA PHE A 25 -1.38 -14.06 -1.92
C PHE A 25 -1.16 -12.66 -1.36
N ALA A 26 -2.06 -12.17 -0.49
CA ALA A 26 -1.90 -10.91 0.21
C ALA A 26 -2.14 -11.10 1.70
N GLY A 27 -1.22 -10.61 2.55
CA GLY A 27 -1.40 -10.60 4.01
C GLY A 27 -0.56 -9.52 4.71
N PHE A 28 -0.82 -9.16 5.97
CA PHE A 28 -1.76 -9.82 6.90
C PHE A 28 -2.72 -8.90 7.66
N ASP A 29 -2.71 -7.60 7.40
CA ASP A 29 -3.48 -6.66 8.19
C ASP A 29 -4.98 -6.60 7.82
N GLY A 30 -5.74 -5.85 8.61
CA GLY A 30 -7.15 -5.57 8.37
C GLY A 30 -7.69 -4.59 9.41
N TYR A 31 -8.37 -3.56 8.94
CA TYR A 31 -8.87 -2.47 9.78
C TYR A 31 -10.33 -2.14 9.47
N VAL A 32 -11.04 -1.61 10.47
CA VAL A 32 -12.31 -0.92 10.29
C VAL A 32 -12.07 0.57 10.45
N ASP A 33 -12.24 1.32 9.37
CA ASP A 33 -12.02 2.76 9.34
C ASP A 33 -13.36 3.49 9.54
N LEU A 34 -13.45 4.23 10.64
CA LEU A 34 -14.56 5.12 10.96
C LEU A 34 -14.17 6.57 10.62
N LEU A 35 -14.79 7.13 9.58
CA LEU A 35 -14.58 8.52 9.19
C LEU A 35 -15.58 9.42 9.90
N VAL A 36 -15.07 10.45 10.57
CA VAL A 36 -15.89 11.35 11.38
C VAL A 36 -15.48 12.82 11.21
N LYS A 37 -16.40 13.74 11.52
CA LYS A 37 -16.09 15.15 11.69
C LYS A 37 -16.19 15.56 13.16
N PRO A 38 -15.15 16.18 13.74
CA PRO A 38 -15.24 16.70 15.10
C PRO A 38 -16.12 17.96 15.13
N VAL A 39 -17.15 17.93 15.98
CA VAL A 39 -18.12 19.03 16.14
C VAL A 39 -17.53 20.11 17.04
N ARG A 40 -17.49 21.34 16.54
CA ARG A 40 -17.05 22.53 17.28
C ARG A 40 -18.16 23.10 18.16
N SER A 41 -19.38 23.18 17.63
CA SER A 41 -20.54 23.71 18.36
C SER A 41 -21.86 23.35 17.67
N GLY A 42 -22.98 23.58 18.36
CA GLY A 42 -24.32 23.30 17.85
C GLY A 42 -24.84 21.93 18.30
N ILE A 43 -26.13 21.71 18.09
CA ILE A 43 -26.85 20.47 18.41
C ILE A 43 -27.71 20.12 17.19
N ASN A 44 -27.93 18.83 16.93
CA ASN A 44 -28.71 18.32 15.80
C ASN A 44 -28.23 18.90 14.45
N ASP A 45 -29.11 19.51 13.66
CA ASP A 45 -28.83 19.97 12.30
C ASP A 45 -28.08 21.32 12.24
N GLN A 46 -27.80 21.95 13.38
CA GLN A 46 -27.09 23.23 13.44
C GLN A 46 -25.61 23.08 13.83
N LYS A 47 -25.03 21.90 13.61
CA LYS A 47 -23.63 21.61 13.92
C LYS A 47 -22.67 22.40 13.04
N LYS A 48 -21.65 22.97 13.69
CA LYS A 48 -20.45 23.52 13.06
C LYS A 48 -19.29 22.61 13.39
N TYR A 49 -18.43 22.34 12.42
CA TYR A 49 -17.28 21.45 12.57
C TYR A 49 -16.00 22.27 12.76
N PHE A 50 -14.95 21.62 13.26
CA PHE A 50 -13.61 22.16 13.10
C PHE A 50 -13.18 21.94 11.65
N GLU A 51 -12.83 23.00 10.94
CA GLU A 51 -12.51 22.93 9.51
C GLU A 51 -11.05 22.56 9.28
N THR A 52 -10.16 22.83 10.25
CA THR A 52 -8.72 22.56 10.14
C THR A 52 -8.14 21.89 11.39
N ILE A 53 -7.08 21.09 11.21
CA ILE A 53 -6.28 20.50 12.30
C ILE A 53 -5.73 21.62 13.19
N SER A 54 -5.29 22.73 12.59
CA SER A 54 -4.78 23.89 13.32
C SER A 54 -5.82 24.50 14.26
N GLU A 55 -7.07 24.63 13.80
CA GLU A 55 -8.20 25.11 14.60
C GLU A 55 -8.54 24.13 15.73
N PHE A 56 -8.61 22.84 15.42
CA PHE A 56 -8.87 21.79 16.40
C PHE A 56 -7.78 21.72 17.48
N GLY A 57 -6.51 21.72 17.09
CA GLY A 57 -5.38 21.75 18.00
C GLY A 57 -5.35 23.00 18.87
N SER A 58 -5.67 24.17 18.31
CA SER A 58 -5.79 25.42 19.07
C SER A 58 -6.90 25.34 20.11
N TYR A 59 -8.04 24.73 19.77
CA TYR A 59 -9.13 24.49 20.71
C TYR A 59 -8.69 23.56 21.85
N LEU A 60 -8.04 22.43 21.54
CA LEU A 60 -7.56 21.47 22.55
C LEU A 60 -6.56 22.12 23.54
N LYS A 61 -5.67 23.01 23.06
CA LYS A 61 -4.77 23.77 23.94
C LYS A 61 -5.52 24.57 25.00
N THR A 62 -6.68 25.15 24.68
CA THR A 62 -7.50 25.90 25.67
C THR A 62 -8.11 25.01 26.76
N LYS A 63 -8.12 23.70 26.53
CA LYS A 63 -8.65 22.66 27.43
C LYS A 63 -7.55 21.95 28.20
N ALA A 64 -6.27 22.29 28.02
CA ALA A 64 -5.19 21.73 28.82
C ALA A 64 -5.47 21.91 30.32
N SER A 65 -5.22 20.85 31.10
CA SER A 65 -5.54 20.76 32.53
C SER A 65 -7.03 20.89 32.88
N LYS A 66 -7.93 20.70 31.90
CA LYS A 66 -9.39 20.65 32.06
C LYS A 66 -9.93 19.42 31.32
N SER A 67 -11.07 18.90 31.77
CA SER A 67 -11.81 17.92 30.97
C SER A 67 -12.56 18.60 29.83
N CYS A 68 -12.59 17.98 28.65
CA CYS A 68 -13.45 18.40 27.55
C CYS A 68 -14.03 17.19 26.83
N SER A 69 -15.17 17.39 26.18
CA SER A 69 -15.81 16.40 25.30
C SER A 69 -15.91 17.01 23.91
N ILE A 70 -15.59 16.20 22.89
CA ILE A 70 -15.76 16.51 21.47
C ILE A 70 -16.74 15.49 20.92
N GLU A 71 -17.89 15.95 20.44
CA GLU A 71 -18.80 15.09 19.72
C GLU A 71 -18.23 14.79 18.33
N LEU A 72 -18.34 13.53 17.90
CA LEU A 72 -17.92 13.06 16.57
C LEU A 72 -19.16 12.74 15.75
N GLN A 73 -19.32 13.41 14.60
CA GLN A 73 -20.36 13.03 13.65
C GLN A 73 -19.81 11.98 12.68
N LYS A 74 -20.41 10.78 12.68
CA LYS A 74 -20.10 9.72 11.71
C LYS A 74 -20.42 10.20 10.29
N ILE A 75 -19.42 10.14 9.41
CA ILE A 75 -19.58 10.28 7.97
C ILE A 75 -19.87 8.91 7.38
N THR A 76 -18.94 7.97 7.59
CA THR A 76 -19.03 6.62 7.05
C THR A 76 -18.14 5.67 7.85
N GLU A 77 -18.36 4.38 7.66
CA GLU A 77 -17.50 3.29 8.13
C GLU A 77 -17.20 2.40 6.94
N LYS A 78 -15.95 2.00 6.79
CA LYS A 78 -15.48 1.28 5.62
C LYS A 78 -14.35 0.33 5.96
N VAL A 79 -14.05 -0.54 5.00
CA VAL A 79 -12.86 -1.37 5.01
C VAL A 79 -11.61 -0.49 5.06
N GLY A 80 -10.73 -0.80 5.99
CA GLY A 80 -9.36 -0.27 6.10
C GLY A 80 -8.35 -1.42 6.10
N GLY A 81 -7.07 -1.04 6.02
CA GLY A 81 -5.94 -1.97 5.98
C GLY A 81 -5.39 -2.18 4.58
N ASN A 82 -4.08 -2.17 4.48
CA ASN A 82 -3.34 -2.17 3.22
C ASN A 82 -3.61 -3.44 2.42
N THR A 83 -3.64 -4.60 3.09
CA THR A 83 -3.81 -5.92 2.47
C THR A 83 -5.08 -6.00 1.64
N ILE A 84 -6.22 -5.63 2.23
CA ILE A 84 -7.53 -5.75 1.58
C ILE A 84 -7.73 -4.67 0.52
N ILE A 85 -7.25 -3.43 0.74
CA ILE A 85 -7.32 -2.36 -0.26
C ILE A 85 -6.49 -2.74 -1.50
N PHE A 86 -5.29 -3.27 -1.29
CA PHE A 86 -4.43 -3.78 -2.36
C PHE A 86 -5.09 -4.94 -3.12
N ALA A 87 -5.66 -5.93 -2.41
CA ALA A 87 -6.32 -7.08 -3.01
C ALA A 87 -7.56 -6.68 -3.84
N GLU A 88 -8.38 -5.75 -3.34
CA GLU A 88 -9.54 -5.20 -4.05
C GLU A 88 -9.12 -4.42 -5.31
N ALA A 89 -8.02 -3.67 -5.24
CA ALA A 89 -7.48 -2.96 -6.40
C ALA A 89 -6.98 -3.94 -7.49
N LEU A 90 -6.30 -5.03 -7.11
CA LEU A 90 -5.95 -6.11 -8.04
C LEU A 90 -7.19 -6.80 -8.63
N ALA A 91 -8.21 -7.01 -7.80
CA ALA A 91 -9.45 -7.63 -8.23
C ALA A 91 -10.23 -6.77 -9.25
N ALA A 92 -10.08 -5.44 -9.21
CA ALA A 92 -10.60 -4.53 -10.25
C ALA A 92 -9.93 -4.76 -11.62
N PHE A 93 -8.70 -5.28 -11.64
CA PHE A 93 -8.02 -5.76 -12.85
C PHE A 93 -8.36 -7.21 -13.24
N GLY A 94 -9.25 -7.87 -12.50
CA GLY A 94 -9.62 -9.27 -12.73
C GLY A 94 -8.65 -10.29 -12.13
N ILE A 95 -7.69 -9.85 -11.31
CA ILE A 95 -6.72 -10.74 -10.66
C ILE A 95 -7.33 -11.36 -9.40
N SER A 96 -7.15 -12.67 -9.23
CA SER A 96 -7.64 -13.38 -8.05
C SER A 96 -6.63 -13.33 -6.91
N SER A 97 -7.11 -13.06 -5.70
CA SER A 97 -6.28 -12.96 -4.51
C SER A 97 -6.80 -13.82 -3.36
N LYS A 98 -5.91 -14.56 -2.68
CA LYS A 98 -6.15 -15.04 -1.32
C LYS A 98 -5.71 -13.95 -0.35
N CYS A 99 -6.67 -13.28 0.25
CA CYS A 99 -6.47 -12.16 1.17
C CYS A 99 -6.58 -12.67 2.61
N VAL A 100 -5.45 -12.81 3.29
CA VAL A 100 -5.37 -13.40 4.63
C VAL A 100 -5.13 -12.29 5.63
N GLY A 101 -5.92 -12.19 6.70
CA GLY A 101 -5.70 -11.13 7.67
C GLY A 101 -6.76 -10.94 8.75
N ALA A 102 -6.74 -9.76 9.36
CA ALA A 102 -7.55 -9.40 10.50
C ALA A 102 -8.93 -8.89 10.07
N PHE A 103 -9.85 -9.80 9.72
CA PHE A 103 -11.17 -9.45 9.17
C PHE A 103 -12.35 -9.81 10.08
N GLY A 104 -12.08 -10.25 11.32
CA GLY A 104 -13.09 -10.67 12.29
C GLY A 104 -13.02 -12.17 12.58
N TYR A 105 -12.99 -12.54 13.86
CA TYR A 105 -12.90 -13.94 14.28
C TYR A 105 -13.85 -14.25 15.45
N PRO A 106 -14.58 -15.39 15.44
CA PRO A 106 -14.55 -16.49 14.47
C PRO A 106 -15.38 -16.23 13.19
N LYS A 107 -16.08 -15.09 13.11
CA LYS A 107 -16.87 -14.69 11.95
C LYS A 107 -16.31 -13.40 11.38
N VAL A 108 -16.20 -13.35 10.06
CA VAL A 108 -15.87 -12.14 9.31
C VAL A 108 -16.86 -11.04 9.69
N GLN A 109 -16.37 -9.83 9.97
CA GLN A 109 -17.22 -8.70 10.26
C GLN A 109 -17.96 -8.22 8.99
N GLU A 110 -19.14 -7.66 9.16
CA GLU A 110 -20.02 -7.28 8.06
C GLU A 110 -19.36 -6.29 7.08
N VAL A 111 -18.51 -5.39 7.58
CA VAL A 111 -17.80 -4.40 6.75
C VAL A 111 -16.93 -5.05 5.66
N PHE A 112 -16.41 -6.26 5.90
CA PHE A 112 -15.61 -7.01 4.93
C PHE A 112 -16.43 -7.98 4.05
N SER A 113 -17.75 -8.06 4.23
CA SER A 113 -18.57 -9.10 3.59
C SER A 113 -18.97 -8.79 2.14
N ASN A 114 -18.83 -7.53 1.69
CA ASN A 114 -19.30 -7.05 0.38
C ASN A 114 -18.15 -6.67 -0.58
N GLY A 115 -17.08 -7.47 -0.58
CA GLY A 115 -15.91 -7.28 -1.46
C GLY A 115 -16.06 -7.86 -2.86
N ASN A 116 -15.04 -7.69 -3.70
CA ASN A 116 -14.99 -8.28 -5.03
C ASN A 116 -14.89 -9.81 -4.96
N SER A 117 -15.61 -10.53 -5.83
CA SER A 117 -15.61 -12.01 -5.85
C SER A 117 -14.26 -12.65 -6.16
N ASN A 118 -13.33 -11.88 -6.74
CA ASN A 118 -11.95 -12.33 -6.97
C ASN A 118 -11.08 -12.25 -5.71
N VAL A 119 -11.59 -11.71 -4.60
CA VAL A 119 -10.89 -11.66 -3.31
C VAL A 119 -11.46 -12.73 -2.39
N GLU A 120 -10.70 -13.79 -2.16
CA GLU A 120 -11.03 -14.80 -1.15
C GLU A 120 -10.48 -14.36 0.21
N ILE A 121 -11.38 -13.91 1.09
CA ILE A 121 -11.04 -13.49 2.45
C ILE A 121 -10.80 -14.71 3.35
N VAL A 122 -9.64 -14.75 4.00
CA VAL A 122 -9.28 -15.72 5.04
C VAL A 122 -9.03 -14.96 6.34
N SER A 123 -10.04 -14.90 7.20
CA SER A 123 -9.94 -14.19 8.47
C SER A 123 -9.27 -15.03 9.56
N ILE A 124 -8.27 -14.44 10.24
CA ILE A 124 -7.47 -15.11 11.28
C ILE A 124 -7.55 -14.44 12.65
N THR A 125 -7.89 -13.15 12.72
CA THR A 125 -8.10 -12.41 13.98
C THR A 125 -9.13 -11.28 13.81
N ASN A 126 -9.42 -10.56 14.89
CA ASN A 126 -10.23 -9.34 14.87
C ASN A 126 -9.43 -8.15 14.29
N PRO A 127 -10.09 -7.25 13.54
CA PRO A 127 -9.46 -6.09 12.91
C PRO A 127 -8.96 -5.07 13.94
N GLY A 128 -7.99 -4.25 13.53
CA GLY A 128 -7.75 -2.98 14.19
C GLY A 128 -8.89 -1.99 13.89
N HIS A 129 -9.06 -0.98 14.73
CA HIS A 129 -10.06 0.07 14.48
C HIS A 129 -9.36 1.41 14.34
N CYS A 130 -9.74 2.21 13.34
CA CYS A 130 -9.18 3.54 13.14
C CYS A 130 -10.31 4.56 13.07
N THR A 131 -10.32 5.53 13.98
CA THR A 131 -11.18 6.71 13.86
C THR A 131 -10.40 7.83 13.18
N ALA A 132 -10.78 8.14 11.93
CA ALA A 132 -10.19 9.21 11.15
C ALA A 132 -11.01 10.51 11.27
N LEU A 133 -10.44 11.52 11.93
CA LEU A 133 -11.00 12.87 12.00
C LEU A 133 -10.68 13.59 10.67
N GLU A 134 -11.71 13.97 9.91
CA GLU A 134 -11.56 14.63 8.60
C GLU A 134 -11.62 16.16 8.71
N PHE A 135 -10.63 16.83 8.12
CA PHE A 135 -10.49 18.30 8.03
C PHE A 135 -10.17 18.73 6.59
N GLN A 136 -10.23 20.03 6.29
CA GLN A 136 -9.84 20.57 4.98
C GLN A 136 -8.34 20.56 4.75
N ASP A 137 -7.53 20.61 5.81
CA ASP A 137 -6.06 20.65 5.78
C ASP A 137 -5.41 19.29 6.13
N GLY A 138 -6.21 18.22 6.22
CA GLY A 138 -5.71 16.86 6.45
C GLY A 138 -6.64 16.01 7.28
N LYS A 139 -6.07 14.95 7.87
CA LYS A 139 -6.78 14.05 8.79
C LYS A 139 -5.93 13.68 9.99
N VAL A 140 -6.58 13.34 11.10
CA VAL A 140 -5.94 12.75 12.28
C VAL A 140 -6.49 11.35 12.48
N MET A 141 -5.62 10.34 12.46
CA MET A 141 -6.00 8.94 12.62
C MET A 141 -5.74 8.48 14.06
N LEU A 142 -6.78 7.98 14.71
CA LEU A 142 -6.74 7.45 16.07
C LEU A 142 -6.96 5.94 16.01
N ALA A 143 -5.88 5.17 16.19
CA ALA A 143 -5.88 3.73 16.00
C ALA A 143 -6.00 2.96 17.33
N GLU A 144 -6.83 1.93 17.33
CA GLU A 144 -7.00 0.93 18.38
C GLU A 144 -6.52 -0.43 17.86
N ASN A 145 -5.28 -0.78 18.19
CA ASN A 145 -4.61 -1.97 17.63
C ASN A 145 -4.64 -3.18 18.58
N SER A 146 -5.39 -3.16 19.68
CA SER A 146 -5.32 -4.23 20.70
C SER A 146 -5.63 -5.62 20.12
N ASP A 147 -6.68 -5.73 19.31
CA ASP A 147 -7.09 -6.96 18.64
C ASP A 147 -6.09 -7.44 17.57
N ILE A 148 -5.71 -6.54 16.63
CA ILE A 148 -4.78 -6.90 15.55
C ILE A 148 -3.37 -7.23 16.08
N ASN A 149 -2.98 -6.67 17.22
CA ASN A 149 -1.70 -6.98 17.86
C ASN A 149 -1.63 -8.39 18.45
N GLU A 150 -2.75 -9.10 18.57
CA GLU A 150 -2.74 -10.53 18.91
C GLU A 150 -2.25 -11.39 17.74
N LEU A 151 -2.21 -10.85 16.51
CA LEU A 151 -1.77 -11.59 15.35
C LEU A 151 -0.25 -11.75 15.33
N ASP A 152 0.19 -13.00 15.43
CA ASP A 152 1.55 -13.43 15.17
C ASP A 152 1.58 -14.72 14.32
N TYR A 153 2.76 -15.32 14.16
CA TYR A 153 2.92 -16.57 13.42
C TYR A 153 2.13 -17.75 14.03
N GLU A 154 2.11 -17.87 15.35
CA GLU A 154 1.43 -18.98 16.03
C GLU A 154 -0.08 -18.87 15.87
N VAL A 155 -0.63 -17.65 15.96
CA VAL A 155 -2.03 -17.39 15.64
C VAL A 155 -2.32 -17.71 14.18
N LEU A 156 -1.52 -17.22 13.23
CA LEU A 156 -1.68 -17.51 11.80
C LEU A 156 -1.78 -19.03 11.53
N ILE A 157 -0.83 -19.80 12.06
CA ILE A 157 -0.77 -21.25 11.83
C ILE A 157 -1.84 -22.01 12.60
N SER A 158 -2.17 -21.61 13.84
CA SER A 158 -3.25 -22.26 14.59
C SER A 158 -4.62 -22.09 13.93
N ARG A 159 -4.84 -20.98 13.20
CA ARG A 159 -6.10 -20.67 12.52
C ARG A 159 -6.23 -21.31 11.15
N ILE A 160 -5.16 -21.32 10.35
CA ILE A 160 -5.19 -21.82 8.97
C ILE A 160 -4.73 -23.28 8.88
N GLY A 161 -3.76 -23.66 9.72
CA GLY A 161 -3.00 -24.91 9.62
C GLY A 161 -1.82 -24.78 8.66
N GLU A 162 -0.65 -25.27 9.10
CA GLU A 162 0.61 -25.11 8.38
C GLU A 162 0.54 -25.60 6.92
N LYS A 163 0.03 -26.81 6.70
CA LYS A 163 -0.09 -27.40 5.36
C LYS A 163 -0.95 -26.54 4.42
N LYS A 164 -2.07 -26.02 4.92
CA LYS A 164 -2.99 -25.21 4.10
C LYS A 164 -2.36 -23.85 3.79
N PHE A 165 -1.67 -23.27 4.76
CA PHE A 165 -0.93 -22.02 4.56
C PHE A 165 0.21 -22.18 3.56
N SER A 166 0.99 -23.27 3.63
CA SER A 166 1.99 -23.61 2.61
C SER A 166 1.39 -23.67 1.21
N MET A 167 0.24 -24.34 1.04
CA MET A 167 -0.45 -24.39 -0.25
C MET A 167 -0.84 -23.01 -0.78
N TYR A 168 -1.24 -22.07 0.08
CA TYR A 168 -1.55 -20.70 -0.37
C TYR A 168 -0.32 -20.01 -0.98
N LEU A 169 0.85 -20.19 -0.36
CA LEU A 169 2.09 -19.62 -0.89
C LEU A 169 2.61 -20.38 -2.12
N GLU A 170 2.40 -21.70 -2.20
CA GLU A 170 2.76 -22.54 -3.35
C GLU A 170 1.93 -22.22 -4.60
N GLU A 171 0.63 -21.96 -4.45
CA GLU A 171 -0.27 -21.68 -5.57
C GLU A 171 -0.18 -20.24 -6.10
N ALA A 172 0.30 -19.31 -5.29
CA ALA A 172 0.40 -17.91 -5.68
C ALA A 172 1.60 -17.65 -6.59
N ASP A 173 1.40 -16.81 -7.61
CA ASP A 173 2.46 -16.34 -8.51
C ASP A 173 3.22 -15.15 -7.91
N VAL A 174 2.52 -14.33 -7.12
CA VAL A 174 3.08 -13.21 -6.34
C VAL A 174 2.64 -13.33 -4.88
N LEU A 175 3.58 -13.14 -3.96
CA LEU A 175 3.30 -13.01 -2.54
C LEU A 175 3.42 -11.54 -2.14
N ALA A 176 2.36 -10.95 -1.60
CA ALA A 176 2.34 -9.58 -1.11
C ALA A 176 2.28 -9.58 0.43
N PHE A 177 3.33 -9.05 1.05
CA PHE A 177 3.41 -8.83 2.50
C PHE A 177 3.26 -7.34 2.77
N MET A 178 2.13 -6.98 3.37
CA MET A 178 1.66 -5.62 3.57
C MET A 178 1.64 -5.27 5.07
N ASN A 179 1.85 -4.00 5.36
CA ASN A 179 1.67 -3.36 6.66
C ASN A 179 2.39 -4.07 7.83
N TRP A 180 3.69 -4.33 7.65
CA TRP A 180 4.53 -4.89 8.73
C TRP A 180 4.56 -3.99 9.98
N SER A 181 4.63 -2.67 9.79
CA SER A 181 4.89 -1.73 10.88
C SER A 181 3.75 -1.65 11.90
N GLU A 182 2.49 -1.63 11.48
CA GLU A 182 1.37 -1.42 12.42
C GLU A 182 0.97 -2.69 13.19
N MET A 183 1.45 -3.87 12.78
CA MET A 183 1.17 -5.15 13.43
C MET A 183 2.27 -5.56 14.41
N ALA A 184 2.01 -5.60 15.73
CA ALA A 184 3.01 -5.99 16.72
C ALA A 184 3.74 -7.31 16.39
N GLY A 185 3.02 -8.32 15.92
CA GLY A 185 3.57 -9.64 15.53
C GLY A 185 4.14 -9.74 14.11
N GLY A 186 4.21 -8.64 13.33
CA GLY A 186 4.67 -8.65 11.93
C GLY A 186 6.04 -9.34 11.73
N THR A 187 7.02 -9.01 12.57
CA THR A 187 8.34 -9.64 12.57
C THR A 187 8.29 -11.14 12.88
N LEU A 188 7.45 -11.55 13.82
CA LEU A 188 7.29 -12.97 14.18
C LEU A 188 6.66 -13.76 13.04
N ILE A 189 5.68 -13.19 12.35
CA ILE A 189 5.07 -13.78 11.14
C ILE A 189 6.15 -14.04 10.09
N TRP A 190 6.95 -13.03 9.75
CA TRP A 190 7.99 -13.15 8.73
C TRP A 190 9.06 -14.18 9.10
N LYS A 191 9.55 -14.16 10.35
CA LYS A 191 10.48 -15.17 10.87
C LYS A 191 9.91 -16.58 10.77
N GLY A 192 8.65 -16.77 11.18
CA GLY A 192 8.01 -18.07 11.13
C GLY A 192 7.80 -18.57 9.69
N ILE A 193 7.46 -17.67 8.76
CA ILE A 193 7.38 -17.98 7.33
C ILE A 193 8.74 -18.44 6.80
N LEU A 194 9.79 -17.65 6.99
CA LEU A 194 11.16 -17.94 6.53
C LEU A 194 11.70 -19.25 7.10
N LYS A 195 11.48 -19.50 8.40
CA LYS A 195 12.03 -20.66 9.10
C LYS A 195 11.25 -21.95 8.84
N ASN A 196 9.92 -21.87 8.85
CA ASN A 196 9.07 -23.07 8.96
C ASN A 196 8.28 -23.37 7.69
N ILE A 197 8.03 -22.37 6.83
CA ILE A 197 7.17 -22.50 5.64
C ILE A 197 8.01 -22.52 4.37
N LEU A 198 8.83 -21.51 4.13
CA LEU A 198 9.58 -21.36 2.87
C LEU A 198 10.49 -22.55 2.52
N PRO A 199 11.19 -23.22 3.47
CA PRO A 199 11.99 -24.40 3.14
C PRO A 199 11.18 -25.57 2.56
N LYS A 200 9.85 -25.55 2.72
CA LYS A 200 8.92 -26.57 2.20
C LYS A 200 8.24 -26.15 0.89
N VAL A 201 8.14 -24.83 0.65
CA VAL A 201 7.37 -24.21 -0.44
C VAL A 201 8.25 -23.71 -1.57
N ALA A 202 9.50 -23.34 -1.28
CA ALA A 202 10.39 -22.75 -2.27
C ALA A 202 10.80 -23.79 -3.34
N GLU A 203 10.10 -23.75 -4.47
CA GLU A 203 10.51 -24.47 -5.68
C GLU A 203 11.70 -23.78 -6.36
N LYS A 204 12.30 -24.46 -7.36
CA LYS A 204 13.39 -23.91 -8.19
C LYS A 204 12.98 -22.72 -9.07
N LYS A 205 11.68 -22.41 -9.19
CA LYS A 205 11.20 -21.20 -9.88
C LYS A 205 11.14 -20.05 -8.88
N LYS A 206 11.93 -19.01 -9.13
CA LYS A 206 11.85 -17.76 -8.37
C LYS A 206 10.47 -17.12 -8.58
N LYS A 207 9.73 -16.93 -7.49
CA LYS A 207 8.49 -16.13 -7.45
C LYS A 207 8.84 -14.68 -7.13
N SER A 208 7.92 -13.76 -7.44
CA SER A 208 8.04 -12.38 -6.99
C SER A 208 7.41 -12.22 -5.60
N VAL A 209 8.10 -11.48 -4.74
CA VAL A 209 7.56 -11.04 -3.44
C VAL A 209 7.44 -9.53 -3.47
N PHE A 210 6.27 -9.02 -3.15
CA PHE A 210 6.00 -7.60 -2.97
C PHE A 210 5.93 -7.28 -1.48
N ILE A 211 6.62 -6.23 -1.05
CA ILE A 211 6.67 -5.80 0.34
C ILE A 211 6.28 -4.32 0.43
N ASP A 212 5.30 -4.03 1.28
CA ASP A 212 5.00 -2.70 1.78
C ASP A 212 5.00 -2.76 3.32
N ILE A 213 5.85 -1.97 3.95
CA ILE A 213 5.99 -1.97 5.40
C ILE A 213 5.08 -0.96 6.11
N SER A 214 4.49 -0.02 5.36
CA SER A 214 3.76 1.15 5.87
C SER A 214 4.61 2.02 6.82
N ASP A 215 4.00 3.03 7.44
CA ASP A 215 4.72 4.01 8.27
C ASP A 215 5.43 3.34 9.45
N CYS A 216 6.77 3.28 9.39
CA CYS A 216 7.63 2.68 10.40
C CYS A 216 8.11 3.64 11.49
N SER A 217 7.59 4.86 11.56
CA SER A 217 8.04 5.90 12.52
C SER A 217 7.87 5.52 13.99
N ARG A 218 6.97 4.57 14.30
CA ARG A 218 6.74 4.06 15.67
C ARG A 218 7.63 2.88 16.06
N ARG A 219 8.35 2.30 15.11
CA ARG A 219 9.22 1.14 15.34
C ARG A 219 10.58 1.59 15.85
N SER A 220 11.19 0.75 16.67
CA SER A 220 12.56 0.98 17.13
C SER A 220 13.54 0.78 15.97
N LYS A 221 14.75 1.32 16.12
CA LYS A 221 15.84 1.08 15.16
C LYS A 221 16.17 -0.41 15.07
N GLU A 222 16.08 -1.12 16.19
CA GLU A 222 16.31 -2.55 16.28
C GLU A 222 15.25 -3.34 15.50
N ASP A 223 13.98 -2.98 15.63
CA ASP A 223 12.87 -3.62 14.89
C ASP A 223 13.04 -3.42 13.37
N ILE A 224 13.36 -2.20 12.94
CA ILE A 224 13.59 -1.89 11.53
C ILE A 224 14.82 -2.62 11.00
N GLY A 225 15.93 -2.64 11.76
CA GLY A 225 17.14 -3.37 11.39
C GLY A 225 16.87 -4.86 11.19
N GLU A 226 16.16 -5.49 12.13
CA GLU A 226 15.75 -6.90 12.02
C GLU A 226 14.82 -7.13 10.80
N MET A 227 13.89 -6.22 10.53
CA MET A 227 13.05 -6.30 9.34
C MET A 227 13.87 -6.29 8.04
N LEU A 228 14.88 -5.43 7.92
CA LEU A 228 15.75 -5.38 6.74
C LEU A 228 16.55 -6.68 6.56
N GLU A 229 16.99 -7.30 7.65
CA GLU A 229 17.63 -8.62 7.61
C GLU A 229 16.67 -9.70 7.08
N LEU A 230 15.41 -9.69 7.52
CA LEU A 230 14.39 -10.62 7.03
C LEU A 230 14.09 -10.39 5.55
N VAL A 231 14.00 -9.14 5.09
CA VAL A 231 13.84 -8.81 3.66
C VAL A 231 15.00 -9.39 2.84
N ARG A 232 16.24 -9.29 3.35
CA ARG A 232 17.42 -9.89 2.72
C ARG A 232 17.37 -11.42 2.72
N GLU A 233 16.80 -12.04 3.74
CA GLU A 233 16.56 -13.49 3.70
C GLU A 233 15.51 -13.87 2.65
N PHE A 234 14.40 -13.12 2.54
CA PHE A 234 13.40 -13.32 1.48
C PHE A 234 14.01 -13.20 0.07
N SER A 235 14.94 -12.26 -0.15
CA SER A 235 15.59 -12.06 -1.46
C SER A 235 16.50 -13.22 -1.87
N SER A 236 16.90 -14.08 -0.93
CA SER A 236 17.60 -15.33 -1.25
C SER A 236 16.69 -16.40 -1.88
N TYR A 237 15.38 -16.32 -1.65
CA TYR A 237 14.37 -17.23 -2.19
C TYR A 237 13.63 -16.64 -3.41
N PHE A 238 13.46 -15.33 -3.44
CA PHE A 238 12.51 -14.65 -4.33
C PHE A 238 13.09 -13.40 -4.98
N ASP A 239 12.47 -12.98 -6.07
CA ASP A 239 12.72 -11.65 -6.62
C ASP A 239 11.84 -10.64 -5.87
N VAL A 240 12.45 -9.94 -4.91
CA VAL A 240 11.75 -9.05 -3.98
C VAL A 240 11.63 -7.63 -4.57
N ILE A 241 10.43 -7.08 -4.52
CA ILE A 241 10.13 -5.67 -4.75
C ILE A 241 9.66 -5.06 -3.43
N MET A 242 10.33 -4.02 -2.96
CA MET A 242 9.91 -3.26 -1.77
C MET A 242 9.42 -1.89 -2.21
N SER A 243 8.21 -1.50 -1.81
CA SER A 243 7.62 -0.20 -2.11
C SER A 243 7.55 0.64 -0.83
N LEU A 244 8.00 1.89 -0.93
CA LEU A 244 8.05 2.85 0.17
C LEU A 244 7.55 4.22 -0.29
N ASN A 245 7.17 5.07 0.65
CA ASN A 245 7.16 6.51 0.45
C ASN A 245 8.49 7.16 0.90
N ARG A 246 8.59 8.50 0.72
CA ARG A 246 9.76 9.28 1.14
C ARG A 246 10.11 9.12 2.63
N ASN A 247 9.12 9.25 3.50
CA ASN A 247 9.33 9.19 4.95
C ASN A 247 9.85 7.81 5.39
N GLU A 248 9.28 6.75 4.82
CA GLU A 248 9.72 5.38 5.10
C GLU A 248 11.13 5.12 4.59
N MET A 249 11.46 5.58 3.38
CA MET A 249 12.83 5.47 2.84
C MET A 249 13.85 6.19 3.72
N GLU A 250 13.56 7.44 4.10
CA GLU A 250 14.43 8.24 4.97
C GLU A 250 14.57 7.58 6.36
N THR A 251 13.48 7.05 6.92
CA THR A 251 13.50 6.36 8.23
C THR A 251 14.34 5.07 8.18
N ILE A 252 14.21 4.28 7.12
CA ILE A 252 15.02 3.09 6.89
C ILE A 252 16.50 3.47 6.76
N CYS A 253 16.83 4.45 5.92
CA CYS A 253 18.22 4.88 5.72
C CYS A 253 18.86 5.32 7.04
N ASN A 254 18.15 6.13 7.84
CA ASN A 254 18.62 6.60 9.15
C ASN A 254 18.81 5.51 10.22
N THR A 255 18.35 4.28 9.93
CA THR A 255 18.51 3.10 10.77
C THR A 255 19.65 2.19 10.31
N MET A 256 20.10 2.33 9.06
CA MET A 256 21.25 1.59 8.53
C MET A 256 22.56 2.00 9.22
N PRO A 257 23.63 1.17 9.14
CA PRO A 257 24.97 1.54 9.59
C PRO A 257 25.37 2.93 9.09
N GLU A 258 26.00 3.75 9.95
CA GLU A 258 26.30 5.15 9.67
C GLU A 258 27.07 5.35 8.36
N GLU A 259 27.97 4.43 8.02
CA GLU A 259 28.77 4.43 6.80
C GLU A 259 27.98 4.18 5.50
N LEU A 260 26.74 3.70 5.62
CA LEU A 260 25.81 3.48 4.51
C LEU A 260 24.74 4.57 4.42
N GLN A 261 24.67 5.51 5.37
CA GLN A 261 23.65 6.55 5.34
C GLN A 261 23.96 7.56 4.24
N GLU A 262 22.95 7.90 3.44
CA GLU A 262 23.09 8.81 2.31
C GLU A 262 22.06 9.94 2.41
N ALA A 263 22.47 11.17 2.13
CA ALA A 263 21.57 12.32 2.10
C ALA A 263 21.00 12.58 0.69
N ASP A 264 21.70 12.10 -0.34
CA ASP A 264 21.24 12.20 -1.72
C ASP A 264 20.13 11.15 -1.96
N PHE A 265 18.99 11.61 -2.49
CA PHE A 265 17.80 10.77 -2.62
C PHE A 265 18.01 9.56 -3.53
N GLU A 266 18.72 9.73 -4.64
CA GLU A 266 18.93 8.66 -5.61
C GLU A 266 19.94 7.64 -5.07
N LYS A 267 21.00 8.10 -4.40
CA LYS A 267 21.94 7.21 -3.71
C LYS A 267 21.30 6.47 -2.55
N MET A 268 20.45 7.14 -1.76
CA MET A 268 19.74 6.54 -0.64
C MET A 268 18.93 5.32 -1.09
N GLY A 269 18.19 5.44 -2.20
CA GLY A 269 17.42 4.34 -2.75
C GLY A 269 18.28 3.16 -3.20
N GLU A 270 19.37 3.40 -3.94
CA GLU A 270 20.29 2.34 -4.36
C GLU A 270 21.00 1.67 -3.17
N VAL A 271 21.36 2.43 -2.12
CA VAL A 271 22.00 1.85 -0.93
C VAL A 271 21.05 0.91 -0.18
N ILE A 272 19.80 1.31 0.04
CA ILE A 272 18.79 0.45 0.68
C ILE A 272 18.57 -0.82 -0.14
N ARG A 273 18.42 -0.66 -1.47
CA ARG A 273 18.24 -1.77 -2.40
C ARG A 273 19.40 -2.77 -2.33
N ASN A 274 20.63 -2.27 -2.37
CA ASN A 274 21.84 -3.11 -2.30
C ASN A 274 21.99 -3.79 -0.93
N TYR A 275 21.71 -3.08 0.17
CA TYR A 275 21.78 -3.65 1.51
C TYR A 275 20.82 -4.83 1.71
N CYS A 276 19.60 -4.72 1.17
CA CYS A 276 18.60 -5.78 1.25
C CYS A 276 18.76 -6.85 0.15
N GLY A 277 19.58 -6.61 -0.87
CA GLY A 277 19.74 -7.51 -2.01
C GLY A 277 18.45 -7.72 -2.83
N ILE A 278 17.56 -6.72 -2.86
CA ILE A 278 16.24 -6.82 -3.50
C ILE A 278 16.28 -6.48 -4.99
N GLN A 279 15.33 -7.00 -5.76
CA GLN A 279 15.25 -6.80 -7.21
C GLN A 279 14.87 -5.38 -7.58
N TYR A 280 13.97 -4.75 -6.83
CA TYR A 280 13.58 -3.36 -6.99
C TYR A 280 13.27 -2.74 -5.62
N LEU A 281 13.80 -1.54 -5.39
CA LEU A 281 13.20 -0.62 -4.43
C LEU A 281 12.38 0.39 -5.22
N VAL A 282 11.11 0.55 -4.89
CA VAL A 282 10.23 1.53 -5.50
C VAL A 282 9.87 2.59 -4.47
N VAL A 283 9.95 3.86 -4.85
CA VAL A 283 9.61 4.97 -3.96
C VAL A 283 8.56 5.85 -4.61
N HIS A 284 7.34 5.84 -4.08
CA HIS A 284 6.24 6.64 -4.59
C HIS A 284 6.18 8.01 -3.90
N LEU A 285 6.04 9.06 -4.70
CA LEU A 285 6.04 10.46 -4.31
C LEU A 285 4.75 11.14 -4.77
N LEU A 286 4.54 12.38 -4.33
CA LEU A 286 3.39 13.18 -4.79
C LEU A 286 3.49 13.56 -6.27
N ASP A 287 4.70 13.74 -6.78
CA ASP A 287 4.99 14.22 -8.13
C ASP A 287 5.49 13.14 -9.10
N GLY A 288 5.76 11.93 -8.62
CA GLY A 288 6.17 10.79 -9.44
C GLY A 288 6.52 9.56 -8.62
N ALA A 289 7.26 8.65 -9.23
CA ALA A 289 7.81 7.48 -8.54
C ALA A 289 9.17 7.12 -9.12
N TYR A 290 10.06 6.65 -8.24
CA TYR A 290 11.37 6.12 -8.57
C TYR A 290 11.39 4.60 -8.47
N ALA A 291 12.18 3.94 -9.33
CA ALA A 291 12.58 2.55 -9.14
C ALA A 291 14.10 2.39 -9.23
N PHE A 292 14.67 1.78 -8.20
CA PHE A 292 16.10 1.51 -8.05
C PHE A 292 16.40 0.08 -8.43
N ALA A 293 17.31 -0.11 -9.39
CA ALA A 293 17.49 -1.34 -10.17
C ALA A 293 18.94 -1.87 -10.19
N GLY A 294 19.88 -1.24 -9.46
CA GLY A 294 21.31 -1.56 -9.54
C GLY A 294 22.04 -0.76 -10.63
N GLY A 295 21.67 0.50 -10.80
CA GLY A 295 22.19 1.41 -11.82
C GLY A 295 21.58 2.80 -11.67
N GLU A 296 21.49 3.57 -12.76
CA GLU A 296 20.75 4.83 -12.77
C GLU A 296 19.26 4.55 -12.46
N PRO A 297 18.63 5.34 -11.59
CA PRO A 297 17.25 5.09 -11.20
C PRO A 297 16.28 5.44 -12.33
N TYR A 298 15.18 4.68 -12.41
CA TYR A 298 14.06 5.00 -13.28
C TYR A 298 13.15 6.01 -12.59
N TYR A 299 12.66 7.01 -13.32
CA TYR A 299 11.71 7.98 -12.82
C TYR A 299 10.54 8.19 -13.77
N ILE A 300 9.32 8.07 -13.23
CA ILE A 300 8.08 8.37 -13.95
C ILE A 300 7.29 9.39 -13.13
N ALA A 301 7.11 10.59 -13.68
CA ALA A 301 6.25 11.61 -13.09
C ALA A 301 4.80 11.16 -12.96
N ASN A 302 4.01 11.80 -12.10
CA ASN A 302 2.58 11.57 -11.97
C ASN A 302 1.77 12.38 -13.00
N LYS A 303 0.53 11.95 -13.24
CA LYS A 303 -0.48 12.86 -13.80
C LYS A 303 -0.85 13.87 -12.72
N TYR A 304 -0.84 15.16 -13.05
CA TYR A 304 -1.24 16.20 -12.09
C TYR A 304 -2.71 16.06 -11.69
N VAL A 305 -2.96 16.11 -10.39
CA VAL A 305 -4.30 16.08 -9.78
C VAL A 305 -4.44 17.30 -8.89
N ASP A 306 -5.30 18.26 -9.30
CA ASP A 306 -5.54 19.49 -8.54
C ASP A 306 -6.31 19.23 -7.24
N LYS A 307 -7.37 18.42 -7.30
CA LYS A 307 -8.27 18.16 -6.18
C LYS A 307 -8.52 16.66 -6.02
N PRO A 308 -7.75 15.95 -5.18
CA PRO A 308 -8.05 14.56 -4.86
C PRO A 308 -9.35 14.49 -4.07
N LEU A 309 -10.20 13.51 -4.40
CA LEU A 309 -11.39 13.17 -3.63
C LEU A 309 -11.03 12.40 -2.36
N ILE A 310 -10.04 11.52 -2.46
CA ILE A 310 -9.53 10.69 -1.36
C ILE A 310 -8.01 10.53 -1.48
N SER A 311 -7.30 10.50 -0.35
CA SER A 311 -5.85 10.25 -0.29
C SER A 311 -5.51 8.89 0.34
N THR A 312 -6.28 8.46 1.35
CA THR A 312 -6.12 7.16 2.02
C THR A 312 -6.36 6.01 1.05
N GLY A 313 -5.44 5.05 0.96
CA GLY A 313 -5.47 3.94 0.00
C GLY A 313 -4.81 4.25 -1.35
N GLY A 314 -4.30 5.48 -1.56
CA GLY A 314 -3.60 5.85 -2.79
C GLY A 314 -2.28 5.07 -2.99
N GLY A 315 -1.54 4.83 -1.90
CA GLY A 315 -0.34 3.99 -1.90
C GLY A 315 -0.67 2.53 -2.21
N ASP A 316 -1.73 1.99 -1.61
CA ASP A 316 -2.16 0.59 -1.88
C ASP A 316 -2.59 0.40 -3.34
N ASN A 317 -3.27 1.39 -3.93
CA ASN A 317 -3.62 1.37 -5.36
C ASN A 317 -2.39 1.55 -6.26
N PHE A 318 -1.41 2.35 -5.85
CA PHE A 318 -0.12 2.41 -6.52
C PHE A 318 0.55 1.02 -6.51
N ASN A 319 0.63 0.39 -5.35
CA ASN A 319 1.23 -0.92 -5.14
C ASN A 319 0.53 -2.00 -6.00
N ALA A 320 -0.81 -1.99 -6.04
CA ALA A 320 -1.59 -2.91 -6.89
C ALA A 320 -1.31 -2.70 -8.39
N GLY A 321 -1.25 -1.45 -8.85
CA GLY A 321 -0.91 -1.13 -10.24
C GLY A 321 0.51 -1.54 -10.63
N LEU A 322 1.46 -1.39 -9.71
CA LEU A 322 2.85 -1.84 -9.88
C LEU A 322 2.92 -3.36 -10.03
N VAL A 323 2.30 -4.10 -9.10
CA VAL A 323 2.24 -5.57 -9.13
C VAL A 323 1.53 -6.06 -10.39
N TYR A 324 0.42 -5.43 -10.77
CA TYR A 324 -0.26 -5.74 -12.03
C TYR A 324 0.67 -5.57 -13.24
N GLY A 325 1.41 -4.46 -13.34
CA GLY A 325 2.36 -4.23 -14.43
C GLY A 325 3.44 -5.32 -14.50
N ILE A 326 4.02 -5.69 -13.35
CA ILE A 326 5.04 -6.75 -13.25
C ILE A 326 4.47 -8.10 -13.70
N MET A 327 3.27 -8.46 -13.25
CA MET A 327 2.59 -9.71 -13.64
C MET A 327 2.25 -9.75 -15.14
N MET A 328 2.07 -8.60 -15.77
CA MET A 328 1.86 -8.48 -17.21
C MET A 328 3.18 -8.47 -18.02
N ASN A 329 4.32 -8.74 -17.37
CA ASN A 329 5.67 -8.70 -17.96
C ASN A 329 6.02 -7.34 -18.57
N MET A 330 5.45 -6.26 -18.03
CA MET A 330 5.87 -4.91 -18.38
C MET A 330 7.30 -4.66 -17.86
N ASP A 331 8.05 -3.80 -18.55
CA ASP A 331 9.30 -3.28 -17.98
C ASP A 331 9.01 -2.34 -16.79
N ILE A 332 10.03 -2.00 -16.01
CA ILE A 332 9.85 -1.25 -14.78
C ILE A 332 9.29 0.17 -15.01
N GLU A 333 9.64 0.85 -16.10
CA GLU A 333 9.07 2.17 -16.44
C GLU A 333 7.57 2.07 -16.74
N GLN A 334 7.17 1.03 -17.47
CA GLN A 334 5.76 0.75 -17.77
C GLN A 334 4.99 0.36 -16.50
N ALA A 335 5.59 -0.44 -15.62
CA ALA A 335 4.99 -0.83 -14.35
C ALA A 335 4.81 0.40 -13.43
N LEU A 336 5.80 1.30 -13.34
CA LEU A 336 5.69 2.57 -12.62
C LEU A 336 4.60 3.47 -13.21
N ALA A 337 4.52 3.59 -14.54
CA ALA A 337 3.45 4.37 -15.19
C ALA A 337 2.06 3.80 -14.91
N THR A 338 1.94 2.47 -14.86
CA THR A 338 0.71 1.76 -14.50
C THR A 338 0.34 2.01 -13.03
N ALA A 339 1.31 1.95 -12.13
CA ALA A 339 1.16 2.27 -10.71
C ALA A 339 0.68 3.71 -10.49
N ASN A 340 1.36 4.69 -11.10
CA ASN A 340 1.01 6.11 -11.05
C ASN A 340 -0.41 6.36 -11.58
N ALA A 341 -0.77 5.75 -12.72
CA ALA A 341 -2.10 5.90 -13.30
C ALA A 341 -3.19 5.26 -12.43
N THR A 342 -2.90 4.12 -11.79
CA THR A 342 -3.84 3.41 -10.90
C THR A 342 -4.12 4.23 -9.66
N SER A 343 -3.06 4.72 -9.00
CA SER A 343 -3.16 5.61 -7.84
C SER A 343 -3.86 6.92 -8.20
N GLY A 344 -3.44 7.56 -9.30
CA GLY A 344 -4.02 8.81 -9.81
C GLY A 344 -5.51 8.69 -10.16
N PHE A 345 -5.94 7.57 -10.72
CA PHE A 345 -7.35 7.30 -10.94
C PHE A 345 -8.10 7.15 -9.63
N TYR A 346 -7.56 6.35 -8.70
CA TYR A 346 -8.19 6.09 -7.41
C TYR A 346 -8.41 7.37 -6.61
N VAL A 347 -7.39 8.23 -6.49
CA VAL A 347 -7.50 9.47 -5.70
C VAL A 347 -8.50 10.47 -6.27
N VAL A 348 -8.76 10.42 -7.59
CA VAL A 348 -9.75 11.29 -8.25
C VAL A 348 -11.17 10.70 -8.17
N ASN A 349 -11.31 9.38 -8.26
CA ASN A 349 -12.62 8.73 -8.43
C ASN A 349 -13.14 8.02 -7.17
N GLY A 350 -12.30 7.80 -6.16
CA GLY A 350 -12.66 7.10 -4.94
C GLY A 350 -12.88 5.59 -5.10
N LYS A 351 -12.46 5.01 -6.23
CA LYS A 351 -12.52 3.57 -6.53
C LYS A 351 -11.35 3.14 -7.39
N SER A 352 -10.94 1.88 -7.28
CA SER A 352 -9.89 1.30 -8.13
C SER A 352 -10.38 1.18 -9.58
N PRO A 353 -9.51 1.42 -10.58
CA PRO A 353 -9.90 1.41 -11.98
C PRO A 353 -10.06 -0.02 -12.52
N ALA A 354 -11.10 -0.24 -13.34
CA ALA A 354 -11.09 -1.35 -14.28
C ALA A 354 -10.08 -1.09 -15.43
N PRO A 355 -9.64 -2.11 -16.19
CA PRO A 355 -8.67 -1.94 -17.27
C PRO A 355 -9.02 -0.84 -18.29
N ASP A 356 -10.28 -0.75 -18.72
CA ASP A 356 -10.74 0.27 -19.68
C ASP A 356 -10.75 1.69 -19.09
N GLU A 357 -11.01 1.82 -17.80
CA GLU A 357 -10.96 3.10 -17.08
C GLU A 357 -9.51 3.57 -16.92
N LEU A 358 -8.61 2.65 -16.57
CA LEU A 358 -7.19 2.92 -16.50
C LEU A 358 -6.64 3.32 -17.87
N LYS A 359 -7.02 2.61 -18.92
CA LYS A 359 -6.67 2.94 -20.30
C LYS A 359 -7.11 4.36 -20.64
N SER A 360 -8.39 4.69 -20.38
CA SER A 360 -8.94 6.02 -20.63
C SER A 360 -8.20 7.12 -19.87
N TYR A 361 -7.81 6.84 -18.62
CA TYR A 361 -7.01 7.75 -17.79
C TYR A 361 -5.61 7.98 -18.38
N ILE A 362 -4.94 6.92 -18.84
CA ILE A 362 -3.65 7.01 -19.53
C ILE A 362 -3.77 7.79 -20.84
N SER A 363 -4.83 7.58 -21.64
CA SER A 363 -5.06 8.35 -22.86
C SER A 363 -5.19 9.86 -22.59
N GLN A 364 -5.82 10.24 -21.48
CA GLN A 364 -5.91 11.64 -21.04
C GLN A 364 -4.54 12.16 -20.60
N TRP A 365 -3.82 11.40 -19.79
CA TRP A 365 -2.48 11.77 -19.33
C TRP A 365 -1.52 12.01 -20.51
N LYS A 366 -1.56 11.17 -21.55
CA LYS A 366 -0.78 11.36 -22.78
C LYS A 366 -1.05 12.70 -23.47
N LYS A 367 -2.32 13.13 -23.52
CA LYS A 367 -2.69 14.41 -24.14
C LYS A 367 -2.08 15.59 -23.37
N GLU A 368 -2.07 15.50 -22.03
CA GLU A 368 -1.47 16.51 -21.15
C GLU A 368 0.05 16.57 -21.31
N VAL A 369 0.74 15.42 -21.39
CA VAL A 369 2.19 15.38 -21.65
C VAL A 369 2.51 16.05 -22.99
N ARG A 370 1.78 15.73 -24.06
CA ARG A 370 1.96 16.33 -25.39
C ARG A 370 1.72 17.85 -25.40
N SER A 371 0.74 18.35 -24.64
CA SER A 371 0.47 19.79 -24.60
C SER A 371 1.57 20.56 -23.87
N HIS A 372 2.14 19.98 -22.80
CA HIS A 372 3.27 20.57 -22.08
C HIS A 372 4.54 20.60 -22.96
N ASP A 373 4.82 19.54 -23.71
CA ASP A 373 5.98 19.48 -24.62
C ASP A 373 5.88 20.47 -25.80
N LYS A 374 4.66 20.79 -26.26
CA LYS A 374 4.45 21.81 -27.30
C LYS A 374 4.66 23.22 -26.76
N THR A 375 4.11 23.52 -25.58
CA THR A 375 4.23 24.85 -24.96
C THR A 375 5.64 25.14 -24.46
N SER A 376 6.42 24.14 -24.06
CA SER A 376 7.84 24.31 -23.72
C SER A 376 8.71 24.58 -24.96
N LYS A 377 8.41 23.91 -26.09
CA LYS A 377 9.10 24.15 -27.38
C LYS A 377 8.73 25.47 -28.06
N GLU A 378 7.54 26.01 -27.84
CA GLU A 378 7.14 27.33 -28.35
C GLU A 378 7.69 28.49 -27.51
N ARG A 379 8.21 28.20 -26.30
CA ARG A 379 8.81 29.18 -25.37
C ARG A 379 10.35 29.18 -25.39
N ALA A 380 10.97 28.22 -26.06
CA ALA A 380 12.41 28.14 -26.30
C ALA A 380 12.71 28.66 -27.72
#